data_AF-A0A1V1X1F7-F1
#
_entry.id   AF-A0A1V1X1F7-F1
#
_cell.length_a   1.000
_cell.length_b   1.000
_cell.length_c   1.000
_cell.angle_alpha   90.00
_cell.angle_beta   90.00
_cell.angle_gamma   90.00
#
_symmetry.space_group_name_H-M   'P 1'
#
loop_
_entity.id
_entity.type
_entity.pdbx_description
1 polymer ?
#
loop_
_entity_poly.entity_id
_entity_poly.type
_entity_poly.pdbx_seq_one_letter_code
_entity_poly.pdbx_strand_id
1 'polypeptide(L)' 'MMGGWGMGWFGGIFMILFWVLILIGLVFVIKWLIQSTSKARNNGQSGYRALEILKERYARGEIDKAQFEDMKRDLKH' A
#
# COMPACT_ATOMS: atom_id res chain seq x y z
N MET A 1 -21.56 -18.56 50.87
CA MET A 1 -20.79 -17.56 50.10
C MET A 1 -20.24 -18.23 48.85
N MET A 2 -21.00 -18.24 47.76
CA MET A 2 -20.59 -18.82 46.47
C MET A 2 -21.09 -17.86 45.38
N GLY A 3 -20.19 -17.13 44.73
CA GLY A 3 -20.60 -16.16 43.70
C GLY A 3 -19.52 -15.25 43.13
N GLY A 4 -18.22 -15.50 43.37
CA GLY A 4 -17.14 -14.61 42.91
C GLY A 4 -16.34 -15.10 41.70
N TRP A 5 -16.47 -16.37 41.31
CA TRP A 5 -15.53 -17.00 40.37
C TRP A 5 -15.98 -16.98 38.89
N GLY A 6 -17.24 -16.65 38.60
CA GLY A 6 -17.75 -16.57 37.22
C GLY A 6 -17.55 -15.20 36.54
N MET A 7 -17.51 -14.12 37.32
CA MET A 7 -17.53 -12.74 36.78
C MET A 7 -16.14 -12.24 36.37
N GLY A 8 -15.06 -12.75 37.00
CA GLY A 8 -13.69 -12.37 36.68
C GLY A 8 -13.18 -12.96 35.36
N TRP A 9 -13.59 -14.19 35.03
CA TRP A 9 -13.17 -14.85 33.78
C TRP A 9 -13.83 -14.20 32.56
N PHE A 10 -15.13 -13.91 32.65
CA PHE A 10 -15.85 -13.18 31.59
C PHE A 10 -15.27 -11.77 31.36
N GLY A 11 -14.92 -11.05 32.43
CA GLY A 11 -14.26 -9.75 32.34
C GLY A 11 -12.86 -9.81 31.70
N GLY A 12 -12.06 -10.82 32.06
CA GLY A 12 -10.72 -11.02 31.49
C GLY A 12 -10.75 -11.36 29.99
N ILE A 13 -11.68 -12.24 29.58
CA ILE A 13 -11.88 -12.57 28.16
C ILE A 13 -12.32 -11.33 27.39
N PHE A 14 -13.28 -10.56 27.91
CA PHE A 14 -13.76 -9.34 27.25
C PHE A 14 -12.64 -8.33 27.04
N MET A 15 -11.73 -8.19 28.02
CA MET A 15 -10.59 -7.29 27.93
C MET A 15 -9.62 -7.72 26.82
N ILE A 16 -9.30 -9.01 26.72
CA ILE A 16 -8.44 -9.55 25.65
C ILE A 16 -9.11 -9.35 24.28
N LEU A 17 -10.41 -9.64 24.20
CA LEU A 17 -11.19 -9.51 22.97
C LEU A 17 -11.22 -8.05 22.49
N PHE A 18 -11.34 -7.09 23.41
CA PHE A 18 -11.25 -5.66 23.13
C PHE A 18 -9.88 -5.25 22.57
N TRP A 19 -8.79 -5.72 23.17
CA TRP A 19 -7.43 -5.48 22.65
C TRP A 19 -7.19 -6.08 21.27
N VAL A 20 -7.70 -7.30 21.03
CA VAL A 20 -7.64 -7.95 19.71
C VAL A 20 -8.42 -7.15 18.67
N LEU A 21 -9.59 -6.62 19.03
CA LEU A 21 -10.42 -5.80 18.16
C LEU A 21 -9.72 -4.49 17.79
N ILE A 22 -9.05 -3.84 18.74
CA ILE A 22 -8.20 -2.67 18.48
C ILE A 22 -7.08 -3.00 17.50
N LEU A 23 -6.36 -4.11 17.72
CA LEU A 23 -5.27 -4.54 16.82
C LEU A 23 -5.77 -4.81 15.41
N ILE A 24 -6.91 -5.50 15.27
CA ILE A 24 -7.53 -5.75 13.97
C ILE A 24 -7.91 -4.42 13.30
N GLY A 25 -8.51 -3.48 14.03
CA GLY A 25 -8.84 -2.15 13.52
C GLY A 25 -7.61 -1.39 13.03
N LEU A 26 -6.53 -1.39 13.81
CA LEU A 26 -5.26 -0.75 13.44
C LEU A 26 -4.67 -1.37 12.17
N VAL A 27 -4.58 -2.70 12.12
CA VAL A 27 -4.08 -3.41 10.93
C VAL A 27 -4.95 -3.13 9.72
N PHE A 28 -6.27 -3.09 9.87
CA PHE A 28 -7.20 -2.77 8.79
C PHE A 28 -7.01 -1.36 8.26
N VAL A 29 -6.86 -0.35 9.14
CA VAL A 29 -6.58 1.04 8.74
C VAL A 29 -5.26 1.14 8.00
N ILE A 30 -4.20 0.51 8.51
CA ILE A 30 -2.88 0.50 7.84
C ILE A 30 -2.99 -0.20 6.48
N LYS A 31 -3.65 -1.37 6.38
CA LYS A 31 -3.85 -2.07 5.11
C LYS A 31 -4.67 -1.24 4.13
N TRP A 32 -5.70 -0.56 4.59
CA TRP A 32 -6.55 0.31 3.78
C TRP A 32 -5.76 1.53 3.28
N LEU A 33 -4.93 2.14 4.12
CA LEU A 33 -4.07 3.27 3.76
C LEU A 33 -2.97 2.87 2.76
N ILE A 34 -2.40 1.69 2.92
CA ILE A 34 -1.45 1.13 1.97
C ILE A 34 -2.15 0.76 0.67
N GLN A 35 -3.35 0.15 0.70
CA GLN A 35 -4.10 -0.17 -0.51
C GLN A 35 -4.64 1.07 -1.23
N SER A 36 -5.03 2.13 -0.53
CA SER A 36 -5.44 3.39 -1.16
C SER A 36 -4.27 4.06 -1.86
N THR A 37 -3.10 4.06 -1.22
CA THR A 37 -1.85 4.56 -1.82
C THR A 37 -1.34 3.63 -2.93
N SER A 38 -1.54 2.33 -2.80
CA SER A 38 -1.10 1.33 -3.78
C SER A 38 -2.04 1.27 -4.99
N LYS A 39 -3.35 1.56 -4.86
CA LYS A 39 -4.24 1.76 -6.02
C LYS A 39 -3.87 3.00 -6.82
N ALA A 40 -3.30 4.03 -6.20
CA ALA A 40 -2.69 5.15 -6.93
C ALA A 40 -1.35 4.79 -7.59
N ARG A 41 -0.63 3.78 -7.06
CA ARG A 41 0.69 3.35 -7.55
C ARG A 41 0.64 2.27 -8.63
N ASN A 42 -0.36 1.39 -8.64
CA ASN A 42 -0.34 0.18 -9.48
C ASN A 42 -1.03 0.29 -10.84
N ASN A 43 -1.68 1.41 -11.18
CA ASN A 43 -2.27 1.59 -12.52
C ASN A 43 -1.78 2.83 -13.27
N GLY A 44 -0.83 3.58 -12.70
CA GLY A 44 -0.26 4.78 -13.35
C GLY A 44 1.24 4.99 -13.10
N GLN A 45 1.81 4.43 -12.03
CA GLN A 45 3.20 4.76 -11.67
C GLN A 45 4.25 3.94 -12.43
N SER A 46 3.88 2.83 -13.09
CA SER A 46 4.78 2.11 -13.99
C SER A 46 5.10 2.95 -15.24
N GLY A 47 4.08 3.54 -15.86
CA GLY A 47 4.24 4.43 -17.02
C GLY A 47 5.00 5.72 -16.69
N TYR A 48 4.67 6.38 -15.58
CA TYR A 48 5.40 7.58 -15.14
C TYR A 48 6.87 7.28 -14.80
N ARG A 49 7.14 6.19 -14.08
CA ARG A 49 8.52 5.82 -13.72
C ARG A 49 9.32 5.35 -14.94
N ALA A 50 8.69 4.67 -15.90
CA ALA A 50 9.33 4.29 -17.17
C ALA A 50 9.69 5.52 -18.01
N LEU A 51 8.78 6.49 -18.13
CA LEU A 51 9.04 7.75 -18.83
C LEU A 51 10.12 8.59 -18.13
N GLU A 52 10.14 8.62 -16.80
CA GLU A 52 11.13 9.34 -16.01
C GLU A 52 12.54 8.74 -16.18
N ILE A 53 12.65 7.41 -16.16
CA ILE A 53 13.89 6.67 -16.48
C ILE A 53 14.33 6.91 -17.93
N LEU A 54 13.39 6.98 -18.87
CA LEU A 54 13.68 7.28 -20.28
C LEU A 54 14.27 8.68 -20.45
N LYS A 55 13.65 9.67 -19.79
CA LYS A 55 14.06 11.07 -19.85
C LYS A 55 15.44 11.29 -19.24
N GLU A 56 15.76 10.59 -18.14
CA GLU A 56 17.08 10.65 -17.53
C GLU A 56 18.17 10.12 -18.46
N ARG A 57 17.91 9.01 -19.16
CA ARG A 57 18.87 8.43 -20.12
C ARG A 57 19.02 9.25 -21.41
N TYR A 58 17.95 9.90 -21.86
CA TYR A 58 18.04 10.89 -22.94
C TYR A 58 18.90 12.10 -22.54
N ALA A 59 18.74 12.60 -21.32
CA ALA A 59 19.56 13.71 -20.80
C ALA A 59 21.05 13.32 -20.61
N ARG A 60 21.31 12.05 -20.29
CA ARG A 60 22.67 11.47 -20.26
C ARG A 60 23.26 11.23 -21.66
N GLY A 61 22.45 11.33 -22.73
CA GLY A 61 22.88 11.07 -24.10
C GLY A 61 23.04 9.59 -24.43
N GLU A 62 22.57 8.68 -23.56
CA GLU A 62 22.64 7.23 -23.77
C GLU A 62 21.61 6.75 -24.81
N ILE A 63 20.58 7.56 -25.07
CA ILE A 63 19.47 7.23 -25.97
C ILE A 63 19.25 8.41 -26.92
N ASP A 64 19.10 8.11 -28.22
CA ASP A 64 18.80 9.12 -29.23
C ASP A 64 17.33 9.57 -29.20
N LYS A 65 17.04 10.76 -29.73
CA LYS A 65 15.69 11.33 -29.79
C LYS A 65 14.70 10.42 -30.53
N ALA A 66 15.14 9.71 -31.56
CA ALA A 66 14.29 8.78 -32.30
C ALA A 66 13.83 7.62 -31.41
N GLN A 67 14.76 7.01 -30.66
CA GLN A 67 14.47 5.92 -29.73
C GLN A 67 13.57 6.36 -28.57
N PHE A 68 13.75 7.59 -28.08
CA PHE A 68 12.89 8.16 -27.04
C PHE A 68 11.43 8.30 -27.49
N GLU A 69 11.19 8.77 -28.71
CA GLU A 69 9.83 8.94 -29.24
C GLU A 69 9.13 7.59 -29.51
N ASP A 70 9.83 6.57 -30.00
CA ASP A 70 9.25 5.24 -30.22
C ASP A 70 8.80 4.59 -28.89
N MET A 71 9.67 4.58 -27.88
CA MET A 71 9.35 4.04 -26.55
C MET A 71 8.24 4.82 -25.83
N LYS A 72 8.14 6.14 -26.08
CA LYS A 72 7.07 6.98 -25.54
C LYS A 72 5.72 6.68 -26.20
N ARG A 73 5.70 6.31 -27.48
CA ARG A 73 4.48 5.88 -28.17
C ARG A 73 4.00 4.53 -27.66
N ASP A 74 4.93 3.60 -27.41
CA ASP A 74 4.61 2.28 -26.84
C ASP A 74 4.08 2.36 -25.41
N LEU A 75 4.62 3.25 -24.58
CA LEU A 75 4.17 3.44 -23.18
C LEU A 75 2.82 4.16 -23.04
N LYS A 76 2.30 4.77 -24.11
CA LYS A 76 1.02 5.47 -24.12
C LYS A 76 -0.14 4.58 -24.59
N HIS A 77 0.15 3.33 -24.95
CA HIS A 77 -0.80 2.36 -25.47
C HIS A 77 -1.28 1.38 -24.38
#